data_AF-A0AAF3F0V6-F1
#
_entry.id   AF-A0AAF3F0V6-F1
#
_cell.length_a   1.000
_cell.length_b   1.000
_cell.length_c   1.000
_cell.angle_alpha   90.00
_cell.angle_beta   90.00
_cell.angle_gamma   90.00
#
_symmetry.space_group_name_H-M   'P 1'
#
loop_
_entity.id
_entity.type
_entity.pdbx_description
1 polymer ?
#
loop_
_entity_poly.entity_id
_entity_poly.type
_entity_poly.pdbx_seq_one_letter_code
_entity_poly.pdbx_strand_id
1 'polypeptide(L)'
;MSSTATVILTFLLITIVCAQTNRCYSCASGSLNRRWGITQLRASKTIVFDTQQTKKCKDINNEDSPYLVNCTGACMDLIFQDPDSLNQAESDDLLYVRGCHSELTGVTQTQGINLQNNEYCEYDATWNTFKCDGTMTDTEANFRLCTGDKCNNHKGVDGTGICAHTSVTDRQCFECEKVNGECRNKKRDPASRKSKKYCTKSYTKLDGTNTYYVTQSNSDINLYYVPNFCTAARQTSTPIGGLTVAHGQVVQCVCSDQDRCNNSPIRAFISSSLLIFVSFLFK
;
A
#
# COMPACT_ATOMS: atom_id res chain seq x y z
N MET A 1 38.89 25.90 -37.07
CA MET A 1 37.62 25.23 -36.69
C MET A 1 37.98 23.90 -36.02
N SER A 2 37.81 23.79 -34.70
CA SER A 2 37.66 22.53 -33.93
C SER A 2 37.95 22.81 -32.44
N SER A 3 37.16 23.68 -31.81
CA SER A 3 37.30 23.95 -30.36
C SER A 3 35.94 24.16 -29.69
N THR A 4 34.92 23.45 -30.16
CA THR A 4 33.55 23.49 -29.57
C THR A 4 33.04 22.09 -29.21
N ALA A 5 33.74 21.01 -29.61
CA ALA A 5 33.30 19.64 -29.35
C ALA A 5 33.70 19.09 -27.96
N THR A 6 34.63 19.74 -27.26
CA THR A 6 35.18 19.21 -25.99
C THR A 6 34.50 19.75 -24.73
N VAL A 7 33.65 20.78 -24.85
CA VAL A 7 32.98 21.41 -23.68
C VAL A 7 31.61 20.78 -23.38
N ILE A 8 31.03 20.05 -24.32
CA ILE A 8 29.72 19.39 -24.12
C ILE A 8 29.87 18.03 -23.41
N LEU A 9 31.04 17.38 -23.51
CA LEU A 9 31.25 16.05 -22.94
C LEU A 9 31.58 16.05 -21.44
N THR A 10 31.90 17.21 -20.86
CA THR A 10 32.17 17.36 -19.42
C THR A 10 30.94 17.76 -18.58
N PHE A 11 29.83 18.18 -19.21
CA PHE A 11 28.56 18.39 -18.51
C PHE A 11 27.70 17.12 -18.39
N LEU A 12 28.14 16.01 -18.99
CA LEU A 12 27.55 14.67 -18.81
C LEU A 12 28.25 13.85 -17.70
N LEU A 13 29.03 14.51 -16.85
CA LEU A 13 29.53 13.92 -15.62
C LEU A 13 28.53 14.18 -14.48
N ILE A 14 27.76 13.13 -14.17
CA ILE A 14 27.44 12.79 -12.78
C ILE A 14 26.54 13.81 -12.07
N THR A 15 25.29 13.95 -12.54
CA THR A 15 24.19 13.97 -11.56
C THR A 15 23.93 12.53 -11.14
N ILE A 16 24.86 11.94 -10.39
CA ILE A 16 24.46 10.89 -9.45
C ILE A 16 23.56 11.64 -8.48
N VAL A 17 22.26 11.62 -8.75
CA VAL A 17 21.27 11.89 -7.73
C VAL A 17 21.56 10.81 -6.68
N CYS A 18 22.31 11.17 -5.63
CA CYS A 18 22.44 10.31 -4.47
C CYS A 18 21.02 10.07 -3.99
N ALA A 19 20.49 8.88 -4.29
CA ALA A 19 19.19 8.50 -3.83
C ALA A 19 19.21 8.62 -2.30
N GLN A 20 18.33 9.46 -1.76
CA GLN A 20 18.28 9.71 -0.33
C GLN A 20 18.10 8.37 0.38
N THR A 21 19.10 8.00 1.18
CA THR A 21 19.10 6.76 1.94
C THR A 21 18.59 7.08 3.33
N ASN A 22 17.43 6.53 3.70
CA ASN A 22 16.85 6.70 5.02
C ASN A 22 17.03 5.40 5.80
N ARG A 23 17.37 5.49 7.09
CA ARG A 23 17.34 4.33 7.99
C ARG A 23 15.93 4.20 8.53
N CYS A 24 15.28 3.08 8.28
CA CYS A 24 13.89 2.86 8.66
C CYS A 24 13.78 1.64 9.56
N TYR A 25 12.74 1.59 10.38
CA TYR A 25 12.35 0.34 11.03
C TYR A 25 11.63 -0.56 10.03
N SER A 26 12.01 -1.84 9.99
CA SER A 26 11.42 -2.90 9.18
C SER A 26 10.93 -4.03 10.08
N CYS A 27 9.64 -3.99 10.41
CA CYS A 27 9.03 -4.98 11.28
C CYS A 27 7.52 -5.07 11.01
N ALA A 28 6.91 -6.16 11.45
CA ALA A 28 5.46 -6.31 11.44
C ALA A 28 4.97 -7.02 12.70
N SER A 29 3.72 -6.76 13.11
CA SER A 29 3.07 -7.54 14.17
C SER A 29 3.12 -9.04 13.87
N GLY A 30 3.52 -9.87 14.83
CA GLY A 30 3.77 -11.30 14.57
C GLY A 30 2.56 -12.09 14.08
N SER A 31 1.36 -11.67 14.45
CA SER A 31 0.11 -12.27 13.96
C SER A 31 -0.06 -12.11 12.44
N LEU A 32 0.59 -11.12 11.79
CA LEU A 32 0.55 -10.92 10.35
C LEU A 32 1.31 -11.98 9.55
N ASN A 33 2.21 -12.76 10.16
CA ASN A 33 3.00 -13.77 9.45
C ASN A 33 2.12 -14.81 8.72
N ARG A 34 0.93 -15.11 9.26
CA ARG A 34 -0.01 -16.09 8.68
C ARG A 34 -1.20 -15.48 7.96
N ARG A 35 -1.30 -14.15 7.93
CA ARG A 35 -2.42 -13.41 7.34
C ARG A 35 -1.95 -12.15 6.64
N TRP A 36 -0.74 -12.18 6.07
CA TRP A 36 -0.10 -11.01 5.45
C TRP A 36 -1.01 -10.33 4.42
N GLY A 37 -1.86 -11.09 3.74
CA GLY A 37 -2.76 -10.58 2.73
C GLY A 37 -3.73 -9.48 3.18
N ILE A 38 -4.03 -9.38 4.47
CA ILE A 38 -4.88 -8.29 5.00
C ILE A 38 -4.22 -6.91 4.88
N THR A 39 -2.88 -6.86 4.75
CA THR A 39 -2.12 -5.61 4.66
C THR A 39 -2.23 -4.95 3.28
N GLN A 40 -2.59 -5.72 2.24
CA GLN A 40 -2.51 -5.31 0.84
C GLN A 40 -1.10 -4.89 0.38
N LEU A 41 -0.06 -5.40 1.05
CA LEU A 41 1.34 -5.16 0.70
C LEU A 41 1.98 -6.40 0.10
N ARG A 42 3.10 -6.18 -0.59
CA ARG A 42 3.97 -7.26 -1.06
C ARG A 42 4.71 -7.85 0.14
N ALA A 43 4.93 -9.16 0.12
CA ALA A 43 5.78 -9.79 1.10
C ALA A 43 7.23 -9.26 0.92
N SER A 44 7.80 -8.77 2.01
CA SER A 44 9.18 -8.27 2.08
C SER A 44 10.06 -9.29 2.78
N LYS A 45 11.31 -9.43 2.32
CA LYS A 45 12.29 -10.32 2.97
C LYS A 45 12.99 -9.64 4.15
N THR A 46 12.96 -8.31 4.20
CA THR A 46 13.61 -7.53 5.25
C THR A 46 12.72 -7.34 6.47
N ILE A 47 11.41 -7.59 6.35
CA ILE A 47 10.48 -7.51 7.48
C ILE A 47 10.78 -8.61 8.49
N VAL A 48 10.95 -8.19 9.75
CA VAL A 48 11.00 -9.08 10.90
C VAL A 48 9.63 -9.10 11.60
N PHE A 49 9.04 -10.29 11.72
CA PHE A 49 7.79 -10.48 12.44
C PHE A 49 8.04 -10.50 13.95
N ASP A 50 7.42 -9.57 14.67
CA ASP A 50 7.51 -9.45 16.12
C ASP A 50 6.70 -10.56 16.79
N THR A 51 7.37 -11.64 17.18
CA THR A 51 6.75 -12.72 17.95
C THR A 51 6.28 -12.18 19.31
N GLN A 52 5.08 -12.61 19.77
CA GLN A 52 4.28 -12.03 20.85
C GLN A 52 4.97 -11.70 22.19
N GLN A 53 6.21 -12.13 22.40
CA GLN A 53 6.95 -11.87 23.64
C GLN A 53 7.69 -10.52 23.66
N THR A 54 7.83 -9.80 22.54
CA THR A 54 8.70 -8.61 22.54
C THR A 54 8.01 -7.25 22.42
N LYS A 55 6.79 -7.15 21.87
CA LYS A 55 6.06 -5.87 21.60
C LYS A 55 6.92 -4.79 20.92
N LYS A 56 8.06 -5.18 20.34
CA LYS A 56 9.08 -4.27 19.86
C LYS A 56 8.63 -3.52 18.62
N CYS A 57 7.75 -4.07 17.78
CA CYS A 57 7.26 -3.36 16.59
C CYS A 57 6.19 -2.31 16.91
N LYS A 58 5.46 -2.48 18.03
CA LYS A 58 4.54 -1.47 18.57
C LYS A 58 5.31 -0.34 19.26
N ASP A 59 6.28 -0.69 20.11
CA ASP A 59 7.03 0.23 20.97
C ASP A 59 8.51 0.32 20.59
N ILE A 60 8.78 0.88 19.41
CA ILE A 60 10.15 1.08 18.94
C ILE A 60 10.75 2.34 19.58
N ASN A 61 11.44 2.16 20.71
CA ASN A 61 12.15 3.23 21.40
C ASN A 61 13.69 3.09 21.36
N ASN A 62 14.23 2.00 20.81
CA ASN A 62 15.66 1.69 20.93
C ASN A 62 16.48 2.03 19.68
N GLU A 63 17.58 2.76 19.89
CA GLU A 63 18.51 3.18 18.84
C GLU A 63 19.22 2.00 18.12
N ASP A 64 19.33 0.85 18.79
CA ASP A 64 19.97 -0.40 18.33
C ASP A 64 18.95 -1.50 18.01
N SER A 65 17.77 -1.12 17.51
CA SER A 65 16.77 -2.12 17.14
C SER A 65 17.28 -3.04 16.02
N PRO A 66 17.13 -4.38 16.14
CA PRO A 66 17.46 -5.32 15.06
C PRO A 66 16.59 -5.13 13.81
N TYR A 67 15.62 -4.21 13.85
CA TYR A 67 14.71 -3.90 12.76
C TYR A 67 15.21 -2.77 11.87
N LEU A 68 16.41 -2.23 12.08
CA LEU A 68 16.91 -1.12 11.27
C LEU A 68 17.40 -1.61 9.91
N VAL A 69 16.87 -0.99 8.84
CA VAL A 69 17.26 -1.24 7.46
C VAL A 69 17.54 0.08 6.75
N ASN A 70 18.37 0.04 5.70
CA ASN A 70 18.59 1.18 4.82
C ASN A 70 17.61 1.11 3.65
N CYS A 71 16.81 2.16 3.50
CA CYS A 71 15.84 2.31 2.43
C CYS A 71 16.30 3.34 1.41
N THR A 72 16.21 2.97 0.14
CA THR A 72 16.27 3.94 -0.96
C THR A 72 14.88 4.57 -1.10
N GLY A 73 14.72 5.82 -0.69
CA GLY A 73 13.42 6.50 -0.62
C GLY A 73 12.81 6.53 0.79
N ALA A 74 11.49 6.75 0.89
CA ALA A 74 10.82 6.97 2.17
C ALA A 74 10.69 5.69 3.04
N CYS A 75 10.70 5.91 4.34
CA CYS A 75 10.18 4.95 5.31
C CYS A 75 8.66 4.95 5.25
N MET A 76 8.06 3.80 5.57
CA MET A 76 6.63 3.59 5.62
C MET A 76 6.22 3.05 6.99
N ASP A 77 5.06 3.48 7.48
CA ASP A 77 4.28 2.73 8.45
C ASP A 77 2.81 2.58 7.98
N LEU A 78 2.22 1.44 8.32
CA LEU A 78 0.82 1.14 8.18
C LEU A 78 0.37 0.58 9.54
N ILE A 79 -0.58 1.28 10.17
CA ILE A 79 -1.11 0.95 11.48
C ILE A 79 -2.61 0.81 11.33
N PHE A 80 -3.18 -0.32 11.75
CA PHE A 80 -4.60 -0.58 11.58
C PHE A 80 -5.15 -1.49 12.66
N GLN A 81 -6.44 -1.43 12.92
CA GLN A 81 -7.10 -2.31 13.88
C GLN A 81 -7.08 -3.77 13.38
N ASP A 82 -6.83 -4.70 14.29
CA ASP A 82 -6.92 -6.13 14.02
C ASP A 82 -8.37 -6.50 13.68
N PRO A 83 -8.67 -6.94 12.45
CA PRO A 83 -10.04 -7.26 12.05
C PRO A 83 -10.62 -8.45 12.83
N ASP A 84 -9.77 -9.27 13.44
CA ASP A 84 -10.15 -10.40 14.27
C ASP A 84 -10.29 -10.04 15.76
N SER A 85 -10.03 -8.78 16.16
CA SER A 85 -10.24 -8.36 17.54
C SER A 85 -11.74 -8.39 17.90
N LEU A 86 -12.01 -8.87 19.13
CA LEU A 86 -13.32 -8.84 19.75
C LEU A 86 -13.70 -7.43 20.26
N ASN A 87 -12.70 -6.56 20.50
CA ASN A 87 -12.85 -5.22 21.07
C ASN A 87 -12.25 -4.16 20.13
N GLN A 88 -12.94 -3.81 19.05
CA GLN A 88 -12.49 -2.80 18.06
C GLN A 88 -12.25 -1.39 18.64
N ALA A 89 -12.55 -1.14 19.92
CA ALA A 89 -12.37 0.15 20.58
C ALA A 89 -11.04 0.31 21.34
N GLU A 90 -10.21 -0.74 21.47
CA GLU A 90 -8.99 -0.70 22.31
C GLU A 90 -7.69 -0.59 21.49
N SER A 91 -6.77 0.29 21.92
CA SER A 91 -5.46 0.52 21.28
C SER A 91 -4.49 -0.68 21.36
N ASP A 92 -4.84 -1.73 22.10
CA ASP A 92 -4.05 -2.95 22.20
C ASP A 92 -4.27 -3.91 21.02
N ASP A 93 -5.29 -3.66 20.21
CA ASP A 93 -5.62 -4.45 19.03
C ASP A 93 -5.08 -3.88 17.73
N LEU A 94 -4.06 -3.01 17.79
CA LEU A 94 -3.44 -2.47 16.59
C LEU A 94 -2.37 -3.39 16.01
N LEU A 95 -2.41 -3.54 14.71
CA LEU A 95 -1.39 -4.20 13.90
C LEU A 95 -0.50 -3.14 13.24
N TYR A 96 0.79 -3.44 13.20
CA TYR A 96 1.82 -2.55 12.68
C TYR A 96 2.53 -3.24 11.52
N VAL A 97 2.78 -2.49 10.45
CA VAL A 97 3.72 -2.83 9.38
C VAL A 97 4.61 -1.63 9.15
N ARG A 98 5.93 -1.83 9.20
CA ARG A 98 6.94 -0.79 9.03
C ARG A 98 8.00 -1.30 8.07
N GLY A 99 8.54 -0.44 7.22
CA GLY A 99 9.65 -0.80 6.32
C GLY A 99 9.94 0.24 5.26
N CYS A 100 10.67 -0.17 4.23
CA CYS A 100 10.89 0.66 3.04
C CYS A 100 9.62 0.68 2.17
N HIS A 101 9.14 1.88 1.80
CA HIS A 101 7.95 2.00 0.96
C HIS A 101 8.07 1.23 -0.36
N SER A 102 9.22 1.36 -1.03
CA SER A 102 9.50 0.73 -2.32
C SER A 102 9.53 -0.81 -2.24
N GLU A 103 10.01 -1.38 -1.14
CA GLU A 103 10.03 -2.83 -0.94
C GLU A 103 8.61 -3.38 -0.68
N LEU A 104 7.84 -2.69 0.17
CA LEU A 104 6.50 -3.13 0.57
C LEU A 104 5.44 -2.96 -0.50
N THR A 105 5.62 -2.00 -1.41
CA THR A 105 4.63 -1.69 -2.44
C THR A 105 5.09 -2.08 -3.85
N GLY A 106 6.40 -2.26 -4.04
CA GLY A 106 7.00 -2.48 -5.35
C GLY A 106 7.09 -1.21 -6.21
N VAL A 107 6.74 -0.04 -5.66
CA VAL A 107 6.84 1.23 -6.37
C VAL A 107 8.32 1.62 -6.42
N THR A 108 8.94 1.46 -7.60
CA THR A 108 10.29 1.94 -7.86
C THR A 108 10.21 3.42 -8.24
N GLN A 109 10.41 4.30 -7.26
CA GLN A 109 10.37 5.74 -7.50
C GLN A 109 11.61 6.21 -8.25
N THR A 110 11.44 6.54 -9.53
CA THR A 110 12.42 7.30 -10.32
C THR A 110 12.35 8.80 -10.04
N GLN A 111 11.28 9.28 -9.43
CA GLN A 111 11.10 10.67 -9.00
C GLN A 111 10.85 10.67 -7.50
N GLY A 112 11.68 11.37 -6.73
CA GLY A 112 11.61 11.40 -5.27
C GLY A 112 10.22 11.75 -4.77
N ILE A 113 9.79 11.12 -3.69
CA ILE A 113 8.54 11.46 -3.01
C ILE A 113 8.67 12.88 -2.51
N ASN A 114 7.86 13.79 -3.05
CA ASN A 114 7.79 15.16 -2.55
C ASN A 114 6.88 15.19 -1.33
N LEU A 115 7.42 14.75 -0.19
CA LEU A 115 6.76 14.82 1.10
C LEU A 115 6.76 16.26 1.60
N GLN A 116 5.58 16.82 1.87
CA GLN A 116 5.49 18.11 2.54
C GLN A 116 6.02 17.95 3.97
N ASN A 117 6.99 18.77 4.38
CA ASN A 117 7.61 18.69 5.70
C ASN A 117 8.20 17.30 6.04
N ASN A 118 8.71 16.57 5.05
CA ASN A 118 9.26 15.21 5.20
C ASN A 118 8.25 14.14 5.64
N GLU A 119 6.95 14.44 5.64
CA GLU A 119 5.91 13.48 6.02
C GLU A 119 4.72 13.50 5.06
N TYR A 120 4.02 12.38 5.01
CA TYR A 120 2.72 12.22 4.37
C TYR A 120 1.91 11.26 5.23
N CYS A 121 0.63 11.53 5.37
CA CYS A 121 -0.26 10.63 6.08
C CYS A 121 -1.66 10.61 5.46
N GLU A 122 -2.26 9.43 5.47
CA GLU A 122 -3.67 9.20 5.21
C GLU A 122 -4.31 8.39 6.32
N TYR A 123 -5.58 8.67 6.56
CA TYR A 123 -6.41 8.02 7.57
C TYR A 123 -7.72 7.57 6.92
N ASP A 124 -8.15 6.36 7.27
CA ASP A 124 -9.45 5.83 6.88
C ASP A 124 -10.12 5.18 8.09
N ALA A 125 -11.25 5.76 8.52
CA ALA A 125 -12.03 5.27 9.66
C ALA A 125 -12.82 3.98 9.35
N THR A 126 -12.93 3.62 8.07
CA THR A 126 -13.70 2.47 7.58
C THR A 126 -12.92 1.73 6.51
N TRP A 127 -11.65 1.48 6.78
CA TRP A 127 -10.77 0.75 5.88
C TRP A 127 -11.25 -0.70 5.78
N ASN A 128 -11.66 -1.08 4.57
CA ASN A 128 -12.17 -2.41 4.27
C ASN A 128 -11.05 -3.45 4.28
N THR A 129 -11.19 -4.45 5.14
CA THR A 129 -10.24 -5.56 5.27
C THR A 129 -10.96 -6.89 5.54
N PHE A 130 -10.21 -8.00 5.55
CA PHE A 130 -10.74 -9.34 5.81
C PHE A 130 -10.33 -9.86 7.18
N LYS A 131 -11.29 -10.45 7.89
CA LYS A 131 -11.05 -11.30 9.05
C LYS A 131 -10.40 -12.63 8.63
N CYS A 132 -9.83 -13.38 9.57
CA CYS A 132 -9.28 -14.71 9.32
C CYS A 132 -10.33 -15.71 8.80
N ASP A 133 -11.59 -15.55 9.20
CA ASP A 133 -12.72 -16.32 8.67
C ASP A 133 -13.12 -15.89 7.24
N GLY A 134 -12.43 -14.91 6.66
CA GLY A 134 -12.65 -14.40 5.32
C GLY A 134 -13.89 -13.52 5.16
N THR A 135 -14.57 -13.14 6.24
CA THR A 135 -15.59 -12.09 6.21
C THR A 135 -14.94 -10.71 6.11
N MET A 136 -15.57 -9.80 5.37
CA MET A 136 -15.11 -8.42 5.24
C MET A 136 -15.62 -7.59 6.42
N THR A 137 -14.79 -6.70 6.94
CA THR A 137 -15.13 -5.78 8.03
C THR A 137 -14.47 -4.43 7.80
N ASP A 138 -15.09 -3.40 8.36
CA ASP A 138 -14.46 -2.08 8.47
C ASP A 138 -13.50 -2.09 9.66
N THR A 139 -12.35 -1.46 9.48
CA THR A 139 -11.33 -1.22 10.52
C THR A 139 -10.81 0.20 10.38
N GLU A 140 -10.33 0.80 11.46
CA GLU A 140 -9.58 2.05 11.33
C GLU A 140 -8.14 1.77 10.89
N ALA A 141 -7.63 2.59 9.97
CA ALA A 141 -6.26 2.49 9.48
C ALA A 141 -5.60 3.85 9.27
N ASN A 142 -4.29 3.86 9.41
CA ASN A 142 -3.42 4.99 9.17
C ASN A 142 -2.22 4.53 8.33
N PHE A 143 -1.89 5.27 7.28
CA PHE A 143 -0.75 5.04 6.42
C PHE A 143 0.12 6.28 6.39
N ARG A 144 1.43 6.14 6.67
CA ARG A 144 2.38 7.25 6.60
C ARG A 144 3.59 6.92 5.76
N LEU A 145 4.11 7.98 5.15
CA LEU A 145 5.45 8.01 4.56
C LEU A 145 6.23 9.11 5.24
N CYS A 146 7.52 8.87 5.48
CA CYS A 146 8.40 9.87 6.03
C CYS A 146 9.83 9.73 5.49
N THR A 147 10.57 10.83 5.51
CA THR A 147 12.02 10.86 5.25
C THR A 147 12.76 11.32 6.50
N GLY A 148 13.96 10.78 6.74
CA GLY A 148 14.73 10.97 7.96
C GLY A 148 15.15 9.66 8.63
N ASP A 149 16.09 9.75 9.57
CA ASP A 149 16.52 8.61 10.39
C ASP A 149 15.36 8.18 11.29
N LYS A 150 14.94 6.92 11.17
CA LYS A 150 14.01 6.23 12.07
C LYS A 150 12.64 6.90 12.21
N CYS A 151 12.21 7.64 11.18
CA CYS A 151 11.00 8.47 11.24
C CYS A 151 9.69 7.66 11.30
N ASN A 152 9.69 6.38 10.87
CA ASN A 152 8.49 5.53 10.90
C ASN A 152 8.29 4.88 12.28
N ASN A 153 8.36 5.69 13.33
CA ASN A 153 8.27 5.26 14.73
C ASN A 153 6.87 5.50 15.36
N HIS A 154 5.88 5.93 14.57
CA HIS A 154 4.57 6.36 15.05
C HIS A 154 3.81 5.33 15.88
N LYS A 155 2.98 5.84 16.81
CA LYS A 155 2.16 5.03 17.72
C LYS A 155 0.68 5.36 17.49
N GLY A 156 -0.09 4.32 17.16
CA GLY A 156 -1.54 4.41 17.13
C GLY A 156 -2.13 4.81 15.78
N VAL A 157 -3.45 4.77 15.74
CA VAL A 157 -4.27 5.32 14.67
C VAL A 157 -4.82 6.64 15.20
N ASP A 158 -4.57 7.74 14.50
CA ASP A 158 -5.09 9.06 14.90
C ASP A 158 -5.80 9.72 13.71
N GLY A 159 -7.12 9.87 13.84
CA GLY A 159 -7.99 10.57 12.90
C GLY A 159 -8.21 12.05 13.25
N THR A 160 -7.63 12.57 14.34
CA THR A 160 -8.01 13.86 14.94
C THR A 160 -7.09 15.05 14.61
N GLY A 161 -6.11 14.91 13.72
CA GLY A 161 -5.45 16.11 13.16
C GLY A 161 -4.06 15.97 12.55
N ILE A 162 -3.37 14.83 12.72
CA ILE A 162 -2.01 14.65 12.18
C ILE A 162 -2.03 14.39 10.67
N CYS A 163 -3.08 13.71 10.19
CA CYS A 163 -3.25 13.34 8.79
C CYS A 163 -4.29 14.27 8.18
N ALA A 164 -3.94 15.55 8.03
CA ALA A 164 -4.84 16.54 7.47
C ALA A 164 -5.32 16.06 6.08
N HIS A 165 -6.64 16.01 5.90
CA HIS A 165 -7.27 15.52 4.68
C HIS A 165 -6.64 16.17 3.44
N THR A 166 -5.90 15.39 2.66
CA THR A 166 -5.50 15.75 1.31
C THR A 166 -6.73 16.18 0.51
N SER A 167 -6.59 17.23 -0.31
CA SER A 167 -7.64 17.86 -1.11
C SER A 167 -8.09 17.01 -2.32
N VAL A 168 -8.15 15.69 -2.16
CA VAL A 168 -8.62 14.78 -3.20
C VAL A 168 -10.14 14.81 -3.17
N THR A 169 -10.75 15.06 -4.32
CA THR A 169 -12.20 15.02 -4.45
C THR A 169 -12.70 13.61 -4.18
N ASP A 170 -13.63 13.51 -3.25
CA ASP A 170 -14.47 12.34 -3.00
C ASP A 170 -14.95 11.66 -4.28
N ARG A 171 -14.81 10.33 -4.33
CA ARG A 171 -15.16 9.48 -5.47
C ARG A 171 -16.26 8.50 -5.12
N GLN A 172 -17.14 8.26 -6.09
CA GLN A 172 -18.08 7.15 -6.05
C GLN A 172 -17.44 5.91 -6.66
N CYS A 173 -17.21 4.86 -5.88
CA CYS A 173 -16.55 3.64 -6.34
C CYS A 173 -17.53 2.49 -6.52
N PHE A 174 -17.12 1.45 -7.27
CA PHE A 174 -17.80 0.16 -7.16
C PHE A 174 -17.38 -0.54 -5.87
N GLU A 175 -18.35 -1.12 -5.17
CA GLU A 175 -18.16 -1.93 -3.96
C GLU A 175 -18.76 -3.31 -4.16
N CYS A 176 -17.94 -4.35 -3.99
CA CYS A 176 -18.38 -5.73 -4.18
C CYS A 176 -17.34 -6.76 -3.71
N GLU A 177 -17.83 -7.99 -3.58
CA GLU A 177 -17.03 -9.20 -3.54
C GLU A 177 -17.65 -10.24 -4.48
N LYS A 178 -16.83 -10.91 -5.31
CA LYS A 178 -17.27 -12.02 -6.15
C LYS A 178 -16.19 -13.08 -6.35
N VAL A 179 -16.63 -14.33 -6.39
CA VAL A 179 -15.86 -15.48 -6.87
C VAL A 179 -16.21 -15.73 -8.34
N ASN A 180 -15.20 -15.95 -9.19
CA ASN A 180 -15.36 -16.33 -10.59
C ASN A 180 -16.35 -15.45 -11.38
N GLY A 181 -16.22 -14.12 -11.23
CA GLY A 181 -17.09 -13.19 -11.95
C GLY A 181 -16.60 -11.76 -11.90
N GLU A 182 -17.31 -10.90 -12.65
CA GLU A 182 -17.13 -9.46 -12.57
C GLU A 182 -18.17 -8.86 -11.63
N CYS A 183 -17.71 -7.90 -10.85
CA CYS A 183 -18.59 -7.00 -10.13
C CYS A 183 -19.29 -6.09 -11.13
N ARG A 184 -20.52 -6.48 -11.47
CA ARG A 184 -21.42 -5.69 -12.31
C ARG A 184 -22.48 -5.11 -11.39
N ASN A 185 -22.63 -3.79 -11.44
CA ASN A 185 -23.66 -2.96 -10.80
C ASN A 185 -24.67 -3.74 -9.94
N LYS A 186 -24.43 -3.87 -8.63
CA LYS A 186 -25.58 -4.02 -7.72
C LYS A 186 -26.28 -2.67 -7.69
N LYS A 187 -27.61 -2.67 -7.85
CA LYS A 187 -28.43 -1.48 -7.64
C LYS A 187 -28.09 -0.93 -6.24
N ARG A 188 -27.78 0.37 -6.21
CA ARG A 188 -27.45 1.18 -5.04
C ARG A 188 -28.15 0.69 -3.78
N ASP A 189 -27.38 0.44 -2.74
CA ASP A 189 -27.88 0.69 -1.40
C ASP A 189 -27.75 2.21 -1.14
N PRO A 190 -28.84 2.96 -1.00
CA PRO A 190 -28.79 4.39 -0.67
C PRO A 190 -28.17 4.68 0.72
N ALA A 191 -27.87 3.66 1.54
CA ALA A 191 -27.12 3.79 2.78
C ALA A 191 -25.59 3.77 2.58
N SER A 192 -25.06 3.29 1.45
CA SER A 192 -23.61 3.20 1.18
C SER A 192 -22.99 4.52 0.68
N ARG A 193 -23.55 5.67 1.08
CA ARG A 193 -23.18 7.04 0.64
C ARG A 193 -21.77 7.52 1.04
N LYS A 194 -20.85 6.64 1.42
CA LYS A 194 -19.50 7.08 1.79
C LYS A 194 -18.65 7.18 0.53
N SER A 195 -18.63 8.35 -0.10
CA SER A 195 -17.56 8.66 -1.04
C SER A 195 -16.24 8.73 -0.29
N LYS A 196 -15.17 8.23 -0.92
CA LYS A 196 -13.80 8.33 -0.40
C LYS A 196 -12.86 8.74 -1.52
N LYS A 197 -11.63 9.12 -1.19
CA LYS A 197 -10.67 9.67 -2.15
C LYS A 197 -10.25 8.71 -3.26
N TYR A 198 -10.21 7.41 -2.97
CA TYR A 198 -9.68 6.40 -3.88
C TYR A 198 -10.66 5.25 -4.09
N CYS A 199 -10.72 4.76 -5.32
CA CYS A 199 -11.34 3.49 -5.62
C CYS A 199 -10.28 2.40 -5.72
N THR A 200 -10.54 1.24 -5.11
CA THR A 200 -9.63 0.11 -5.10
C THR A 200 -10.22 -1.07 -5.86
N LYS A 201 -9.34 -1.93 -6.39
CA LYS A 201 -9.70 -3.22 -6.97
C LYS A 201 -8.61 -4.23 -6.67
N SER A 202 -8.99 -5.35 -6.08
CA SER A 202 -8.14 -6.51 -5.87
C SER A 202 -8.61 -7.67 -6.74
N TYR A 203 -7.65 -8.39 -7.32
CA TYR A 203 -7.87 -9.63 -8.06
C TYR A 203 -6.91 -10.69 -7.52
N THR A 204 -7.46 -11.76 -6.95
CA THR A 204 -6.66 -12.86 -6.41
C THR A 204 -6.94 -14.12 -7.22
N LYS A 205 -5.91 -14.61 -7.92
CA LYS A 205 -5.93 -15.92 -8.59
C LYS A 205 -5.30 -16.97 -7.69
N LEU A 206 -5.99 -18.07 -7.46
CA LEU A 206 -5.45 -19.18 -6.67
C LEU A 206 -4.55 -20.08 -7.53
N ASP A 207 -3.36 -20.40 -7.02
CA ASP A 207 -2.45 -21.33 -7.69
C ASP A 207 -3.09 -22.72 -7.82
N GLY A 208 -2.86 -23.39 -8.95
CA GLY A 208 -3.39 -24.73 -9.22
C GLY A 208 -4.89 -24.81 -9.49
N THR A 209 -5.61 -23.67 -9.55
CA THR A 209 -7.04 -23.65 -9.88
C THR A 209 -7.36 -22.60 -10.95
N ASN A 210 -8.57 -22.67 -11.49
CA ASN A 210 -9.15 -21.61 -12.33
C ASN A 210 -9.95 -20.59 -11.53
N THR A 211 -9.89 -20.67 -10.19
CA THR A 211 -10.67 -19.80 -9.32
C THR A 211 -9.99 -18.46 -9.12
N TYR A 212 -10.77 -17.39 -9.27
CA TYR A 212 -10.33 -16.04 -8.97
C TYR A 212 -11.36 -15.30 -8.12
N TYR A 213 -10.86 -14.40 -7.27
CA TYR A 213 -11.65 -13.55 -6.38
C TYR A 213 -11.45 -12.10 -6.79
N VAL A 214 -12.54 -11.36 -6.86
CA VAL A 214 -12.55 -9.93 -7.17
C VAL A 214 -13.17 -9.19 -6.00
N THR A 215 -12.45 -8.22 -5.49
CA THR A 215 -12.94 -7.28 -4.48
C THR A 215 -12.78 -5.87 -5.03
N GLN A 216 -13.82 -5.06 -4.90
CA GLN A 216 -13.77 -3.63 -5.18
C GLN A 216 -14.26 -2.90 -3.95
N SER A 217 -13.58 -1.81 -3.59
CA SER A 217 -14.00 -0.95 -2.48
C SER A 217 -13.59 0.49 -2.72
N ASN A 218 -13.89 1.34 -1.73
CA ASN A 218 -13.41 2.71 -1.60
C ASN A 218 -12.42 2.78 -0.42
N SER A 219 -11.50 3.72 -0.48
CA SER A 219 -10.49 3.95 0.56
C SER A 219 -10.11 5.43 0.61
N ASP A 220 -9.83 5.95 1.80
CA ASP A 220 -9.15 7.24 1.97
C ASP A 220 -7.62 7.12 2.02
N ILE A 221 -7.13 5.87 1.95
CA ILE A 221 -5.71 5.51 1.91
C ILE A 221 -5.32 5.00 0.53
N ASN A 222 -4.22 5.54 0.00
CA ASN A 222 -3.47 5.04 -1.13
C ASN A 222 -2.05 4.61 -0.70
N LEU A 223 -1.89 3.30 -0.41
CA LEU A 223 -0.61 2.70 0.00
C LEU A 223 0.53 2.94 -1.01
N TYR A 224 0.20 3.21 -2.28
CA TYR A 224 1.19 3.37 -3.34
C TYR A 224 1.72 4.79 -3.47
N TYR A 225 1.04 5.78 -2.87
CA TYR A 225 1.29 7.22 -3.04
C TYR A 225 1.22 7.74 -4.50
N VAL A 226 1.08 6.83 -5.46
CA VAL A 226 0.93 7.12 -6.89
C VAL A 226 -0.55 6.96 -7.26
N PRO A 227 -1.20 7.96 -7.87
CA PRO A 227 -2.57 7.81 -8.34
C PRO A 227 -2.62 6.88 -9.55
N ASN A 228 -3.71 6.12 -9.70
CA ASN A 228 -3.94 5.24 -10.85
C ASN A 228 -2.84 4.18 -11.03
N PHE A 229 -2.52 3.49 -9.95
CA PHE A 229 -1.43 2.52 -9.89
C PHE A 229 -1.94 1.10 -9.68
N CYS A 230 -1.24 0.11 -10.25
CA CYS A 230 -1.47 -1.30 -9.97
C CYS A 230 -0.15 -2.02 -9.68
N THR A 231 -0.18 -2.92 -8.70
CA THR A 231 0.92 -3.85 -8.42
C THR A 231 0.42 -5.29 -8.48
N ALA A 232 1.35 -6.20 -8.73
CA ALA A 232 1.11 -7.63 -8.62
C ALA A 232 2.12 -8.25 -7.66
N ALA A 233 1.63 -9.09 -6.76
CA ALA A 233 2.45 -9.82 -5.81
C ALA A 233 2.00 -11.26 -5.70
N ARG A 234 2.93 -12.16 -5.43
CA ARG A 234 2.58 -13.48 -4.90
C ARG A 234 2.36 -13.35 -3.41
N GLN A 235 1.27 -13.91 -2.90
CA GLN A 235 1.01 -13.98 -1.47
C GLN A 235 1.03 -15.43 -1.00
N THR A 236 1.52 -15.60 0.23
CA THR A 236 1.65 -16.89 0.94
C THR A 236 0.48 -17.18 1.88
N SER A 237 -0.41 -16.20 2.08
CA SER A 237 -1.61 -16.33 2.92
C SER A 237 -2.51 -15.11 2.72
N THR A 238 -3.70 -15.29 2.15
CA THR A 238 -4.73 -14.24 2.06
C THR A 238 -6.07 -14.81 2.51
N PRO A 239 -6.67 -14.31 3.60
CA PRO A 239 -8.06 -14.63 3.90
C PRO A 239 -8.98 -13.91 2.90
N ILE A 240 -9.80 -14.66 2.17
CA ILE A 240 -10.81 -14.13 1.23
C ILE A 240 -12.04 -15.02 1.27
N GLY A 241 -13.22 -14.44 1.54
CA GLY A 241 -14.52 -15.08 1.32
C GLY A 241 -14.66 -16.47 1.96
N GLY A 242 -14.27 -16.64 3.22
CA GLY A 242 -14.29 -17.94 3.90
C GLY A 242 -13.03 -18.79 3.78
N LEU A 243 -12.02 -18.38 2.99
CA LEU A 243 -10.86 -19.22 2.65
C LEU A 243 -9.54 -18.54 3.00
N THR A 244 -8.64 -19.27 3.64
CA THR A 244 -7.23 -18.89 3.72
C THR A 244 -6.50 -19.41 2.49
N VAL A 245 -6.15 -18.51 1.58
CA VAL A 245 -5.41 -18.85 0.36
C VAL A 245 -3.92 -18.96 0.68
N ALA A 246 -3.38 -20.17 0.70
CA ALA A 246 -1.96 -20.40 0.98
C ALA A 246 -1.03 -19.93 -0.16
N HIS A 247 -1.46 -19.98 -1.42
CA HIS A 247 -0.63 -19.54 -2.55
C HIS A 247 -1.50 -18.96 -3.67
N GLY A 248 -1.21 -17.72 -4.06
CA GLY A 248 -1.90 -17.07 -5.16
C GLY A 248 -1.20 -15.81 -5.66
N GLN A 249 -1.60 -15.38 -6.84
CA GLN A 249 -1.22 -14.09 -7.39
C GLN A 249 -2.31 -13.07 -7.07
N VAL A 250 -1.93 -12.04 -6.33
CA VAL A 250 -2.78 -10.90 -6.00
C VAL A 250 -2.36 -9.71 -6.88
N VAL A 251 -3.33 -9.10 -7.54
CA VAL A 251 -3.17 -7.83 -8.24
C VAL A 251 -4.03 -6.80 -7.54
N GLN A 252 -3.42 -5.70 -7.11
CA GLN A 252 -4.09 -4.61 -6.41
C GLN A 252 -3.92 -3.33 -7.19
N CYS A 253 -5.03 -2.62 -7.37
CA CYS A 253 -5.11 -1.38 -8.10
C CYS A 253 -5.79 -0.30 -7.28
N VAL A 254 -5.31 0.93 -7.44
CA VAL A 254 -5.90 2.15 -6.89
C VAL A 254 -6.14 3.13 -8.04
N CYS A 255 -7.24 3.88 -8.00
CA CYS A 255 -7.51 4.94 -8.97
C CYS A 255 -8.29 6.09 -8.33
N SER A 256 -8.16 7.28 -8.89
CA SER A 256 -8.78 8.52 -8.38
C SER A 256 -9.05 9.55 -9.47
N ASP A 257 -8.95 9.17 -10.73
CA ASP A 257 -9.15 10.04 -11.90
C ASP A 257 -10.63 10.39 -12.12
N GLN A 258 -11.54 9.44 -11.88
CA GLN A 258 -12.98 9.62 -12.07
C GLN A 258 -13.79 8.69 -11.16
N ASP A 259 -15.09 8.99 -11.02
CA ASP A 259 -16.03 8.08 -10.39
C ASP A 259 -16.01 6.71 -11.08
N ARG A 260 -16.02 5.67 -10.26
CA ARG A 260 -16.10 4.26 -10.68
C ARG A 260 -14.95 3.82 -11.57
N CYS A 261 -13.79 4.46 -11.44
CA CYS A 261 -12.57 4.09 -12.16
C CYS A 261 -12.13 2.63 -11.89
N ASN A 262 -12.55 2.03 -10.77
CA ASN A 262 -12.27 0.64 -10.43
C ASN A 262 -13.09 -0.39 -11.24
N ASN A 263 -13.95 0.05 -12.18
CA ASN A 263 -14.65 -0.85 -13.10
C ASN A 263 -13.71 -1.54 -14.09
N SER A 264 -12.66 -0.84 -14.52
CA SER A 264 -11.89 -1.24 -15.70
C SER A 264 -11.26 -2.62 -15.53
N PRO A 265 -11.25 -3.47 -16.59
CA PRO A 265 -10.51 -4.71 -16.56
C PRO A 265 -9.03 -4.39 -16.29
N ILE A 266 -8.38 -5.15 -15.41
CA ILE A 266 -6.99 -4.90 -14.95
C ILE A 266 -6.01 -4.79 -16.13
N ARG A 267 -6.29 -5.45 -17.25
CA ARG A 267 -5.51 -5.33 -18.50
C ARG A 267 -5.41 -3.89 -19.01
N ALA A 268 -6.44 -3.07 -18.81
CA ALA A 268 -6.45 -1.68 -19.24
C ALA A 268 -5.49 -0.82 -18.41
N PHE A 269 -5.34 -1.09 -17.11
CA PHE A 269 -4.42 -0.36 -16.24
C PHE A 269 -2.95 -0.62 -16.57
N ILE A 270 -2.59 -1.86 -16.91
CA ILE A 270 -1.21 -2.23 -17.27
C ILE A 270 -0.79 -1.64 -18.62
N SER A 271 -1.74 -1.47 -19.56
CA SER A 271 -1.45 -0.92 -20.89
C SER A 271 -1.00 0.54 -20.87
N SER A 272 -1.43 1.33 -19.87
CA SER A 272 -1.11 2.75 -19.78
C SER A 272 0.33 3.02 -19.34
N SER A 273 0.92 2.11 -18.54
CA SER A 273 2.30 2.24 -18.06
C SER A 273 3.34 1.82 -19.11
N LEU A 274 2.97 1.00 -20.10
CA LEU A 274 3.88 0.54 -21.15
C LEU A 274 4.05 1.54 -22.31
N LEU A 275 3.15 2.51 -22.46
CA LEU A 275 3.19 3.48 -23.57
C LEU A 275 4.25 4.58 -23.43
N ILE A 276 4.88 4.71 -22.25
CA ILE A 276 5.93 5.73 -22.03
C ILE A 276 7.33 5.20 -22.42
N PHE A 277 7.53 3.88 -22.50
CA PHE A 277 8.85 3.32 -22.86
C PHE A 277 9.11 3.22 -24.36
N VAL A 278 8.08 3.19 -25.20
CA VAL A 278 8.26 3.03 -26.65
C VAL A 278 8.58 4.37 -27.35
N SER A 279 8.20 5.51 -26.77
CA SER A 279 8.48 6.84 -27.34
C SER A 279 9.90 7.35 -27.09
N PHE A 280 10.70 6.69 -26.24
CA PHE A 280 12.11 7.03 -26.00
C PHE A 280 13.10 6.10 -26.73
N LEU A 281 12.64 5.02 -27.36
CA LEU A 281 13.47 4.13 -28.19
C LEU A 281 13.41 4.47 -29.68
N PHE A 282 12.62 5.49 -30.06
CA PHE A 282 12.56 6.03 -31.41
C PHE A 282 12.71 7.55 -31.38
N LYS A 283 13.92 8.01 -31.10
CA LYS A 283 14.42 9.32 -31.53
C LYS A 283 15.93 9.30 -31.64
#